data_AF-A0A7Y2BDL2-F1
#
_entry.id   AF-A0A7Y2BDL2-F1
#
_cell.length_a   1.000
_cell.length_b   1.000
_cell.length_c   1.000
_cell.angle_alpha   90.00
_cell.angle_beta   90.00
_cell.angle_gamma   90.00
#
_symmetry.space_group_name_H-M   'P 1'
#
loop_
_entity.id
_entity.type
_entity.pdbx_description
1 polymer ?
#
loop_
_entity_poly.entity_id
_entity_poly.type
_entity_poly.pdbx_seq_one_letter_code
_entity_poly.pdbx_strand_id
1 'polypeptide(L)'
;MKKLISNFKPMRLLSFFALIATITITSCSDDENTVLLDANFDYAFHNGQTVPSAPYTGLHSGDLSANLALEELEDGGTRITVTLMNTMDGETYRIHAHDAADASTTPNGTPYSESPNVDILAQNVTGNGGTVSVSQDTDMSFDDLTSSYEGFFVVHDPLQPINTADITTYLVVGSFARMQSNTTYESSDFSYAFNTGQVASAFAYAGSHSSDLGARINVTELADNKSRITVMIDNSMEGQTYHTHAHDMADPTTTPNGTPYNESPNAMVFASPIVGNGGTAGKSFVSDMSYTEITTNYNGFFVIHDPLQGITTVDPTTYVILGVFAR
;
A
#
# COMPACT_ATOMS: atom_id res chain seq x y z
N MET A 1 31.76 -76.88 -95.18
CA MET A 1 33.13 -76.49 -94.84
C MET A 1 33.14 -75.90 -93.43
N LYS A 2 34.02 -76.43 -92.57
CA LYS A 2 34.57 -75.88 -91.31
C LYS A 2 33.63 -75.42 -90.15
N LYS A 3 33.68 -76.22 -89.08
CA LYS A 3 33.62 -75.85 -87.65
C LYS A 3 34.47 -74.61 -87.31
N LEU A 4 34.15 -73.88 -86.23
CA LEU A 4 34.96 -73.71 -85.00
C LEU A 4 34.30 -72.66 -84.05
N ILE A 5 33.96 -73.01 -82.79
CA ILE A 5 34.67 -72.65 -81.52
C ILE A 5 34.40 -71.19 -81.09
N SER A 6 33.61 -70.86 -80.07
CA SER A 6 33.60 -71.10 -78.59
C SER A 6 34.29 -70.02 -77.74
N ASN A 7 33.61 -69.69 -76.63
CA ASN A 7 34.09 -69.30 -75.30
C ASN A 7 34.92 -68.02 -75.10
N PHE A 8 34.49 -67.12 -74.20
CA PHE A 8 34.96 -67.03 -72.80
C PHE A 8 34.25 -65.89 -72.01
N LYS A 9 33.84 -66.18 -70.77
CA LYS A 9 33.36 -65.25 -69.70
C LYS A 9 34.58 -64.52 -69.06
N PRO A 10 34.51 -63.70 -67.97
CA PRO A 10 33.41 -63.20 -67.11
C PRO A 10 33.53 -61.68 -66.74
N MET A 11 32.63 -61.12 -65.90
CA MET A 11 32.94 -60.48 -64.60
C MET A 11 31.92 -59.39 -64.15
N ARG A 12 31.66 -59.42 -62.85
CA ARG A 12 30.72 -58.72 -61.95
C ARG A 12 30.74 -57.17 -61.98
N LEU A 13 29.58 -56.55 -61.74
CA LEU A 13 29.33 -55.45 -60.77
C LEU A 13 27.81 -55.17 -60.70
N LEU A 14 27.06 -55.59 -59.68
CA LEU A 14 26.77 -54.93 -58.39
C LEU A 14 26.07 -53.55 -58.49
N SER A 15 24.82 -53.55 -57.99
CA SER A 15 24.17 -52.52 -57.16
C SER A 15 23.21 -51.45 -57.74
N PHE A 16 21.95 -51.62 -57.33
CA PHE A 16 21.12 -50.70 -56.51
C PHE A 16 20.21 -49.61 -57.14
N PHE A 17 18.93 -49.73 -56.74
CA PHE A 17 17.95 -48.70 -56.33
C PHE A 17 17.30 -47.81 -57.41
N ALA A 18 16.04 -47.39 -57.33
CA ALA A 18 14.97 -47.61 -56.36
C ALA A 18 13.60 -47.33 -57.05
N LEU A 19 12.59 -48.09 -56.63
CA LEU A 19 11.18 -47.88 -56.96
C LEU A 19 10.65 -46.72 -56.11
N ILE A 20 10.34 -45.59 -56.74
CA ILE A 20 9.78 -44.42 -56.07
C ILE A 20 8.32 -44.70 -55.72
N ALA A 21 8.07 -45.03 -54.45
CA ALA A 21 6.76 -44.94 -53.83
C ALA A 21 6.53 -43.49 -53.41
N THR A 22 5.62 -42.80 -54.09
CA THR A 22 5.09 -41.50 -53.66
C THR A 22 4.23 -41.70 -52.42
N ILE A 23 4.87 -41.59 -51.26
CA ILE A 23 4.21 -41.37 -49.97
C ILE A 23 3.81 -39.90 -49.94
N THR A 24 2.52 -39.61 -50.07
CA THR A 24 1.95 -38.32 -49.71
C THR A 24 1.93 -38.22 -48.19
N ILE A 25 3.02 -37.74 -47.62
CA ILE A 25 3.07 -37.22 -46.25
C ILE A 25 2.29 -35.91 -46.24
N THR A 26 1.03 -35.96 -45.83
CA THR A 26 0.28 -34.79 -45.37
C THR A 26 0.84 -34.40 -44.00
N SER A 27 1.80 -33.48 -44.02
CA SER A 27 2.25 -32.77 -42.83
C SER A 27 1.21 -31.69 -42.51
N CYS A 28 0.11 -32.07 -41.84
CA CYS A 28 -0.65 -31.12 -41.04
C CYS A 28 0.23 -30.79 -39.83
N SER A 29 1.09 -29.79 -39.97
CA SER A 29 1.48 -28.98 -38.83
C SER A 29 0.30 -28.06 -38.56
N ASP A 30 -0.72 -28.62 -37.89
CA ASP A 30 -1.72 -27.79 -37.21
C ASP A 30 -0.99 -27.18 -36.01
N ASP A 31 -0.18 -26.16 -36.28
CA ASP A 31 0.21 -25.17 -35.29
C ASP A 31 -1.10 -24.43 -34.93
N GLU A 32 -1.95 -25.08 -34.15
CA GLU A 32 -2.98 -24.36 -33.42
C GLU A 32 -2.22 -23.42 -32.50
N ASN A 33 -2.19 -22.13 -32.88
CA ASN A 33 -1.76 -21.06 -31.98
C ASN A 33 -2.64 -21.15 -30.72
N THR A 34 -2.15 -21.84 -29.69
CA THR A 34 -2.74 -21.79 -28.37
C THR A 34 -2.75 -20.33 -27.95
N VAL A 35 -3.94 -19.75 -27.83
CA VAL A 35 -4.10 -18.38 -27.34
C VAL A 35 -3.96 -18.45 -25.83
N LEU A 36 -2.80 -18.03 -25.33
CA LEU A 36 -2.55 -17.90 -23.90
C LEU A 36 -3.42 -16.78 -23.30
N LEU A 37 -3.98 -17.03 -22.12
CA LEU A 37 -4.83 -16.08 -21.42
C LEU A 37 -4.02 -15.01 -20.67
N ASP A 38 -4.60 -13.82 -20.54
CA ASP A 38 -4.09 -12.76 -19.68
C ASP A 38 -5.23 -12.08 -18.89
N ALA A 39 -4.89 -11.50 -17.73
CA ALA A 39 -5.79 -10.68 -16.93
C ALA A 39 -5.03 -9.66 -16.08
N ASN A 40 -5.68 -8.55 -15.77
CA ASN A 40 -5.15 -7.47 -14.93
C ASN A 40 -6.13 -7.12 -13.81
N PHE A 41 -5.60 -6.95 -12.61
CA PHE A 41 -6.37 -6.62 -11.40
C PHE A 41 -5.74 -5.43 -10.69
N ASP A 42 -6.49 -4.34 -10.55
CA ASP A 42 -6.04 -3.14 -9.87
C ASP A 42 -6.44 -3.15 -8.40
N TYR A 43 -5.50 -2.73 -7.55
CA TYR A 43 -5.66 -2.63 -6.11
C TYR A 43 -5.30 -1.22 -5.64
N ALA A 44 -6.26 -0.59 -4.95
CA ALA A 44 -6.06 0.71 -4.33
C ALA A 44 -5.44 0.59 -2.93
N PHE A 45 -4.96 1.73 -2.43
CA PHE A 45 -4.49 1.88 -1.06
C PHE A 45 -5.55 1.43 -0.04
N HIS A 46 -5.12 0.77 1.03
CA HIS A 46 -6.01 0.19 2.04
C HIS A 46 -6.54 1.23 3.03
N ASN A 47 -7.74 1.74 2.75
CA ASN A 47 -8.50 2.63 3.63
C ASN A 47 -9.69 1.89 4.28
N GLY A 48 -9.60 0.56 4.39
CA GLY A 48 -10.63 -0.29 5.01
C GLY A 48 -11.65 -0.87 4.03
N GLN A 49 -11.54 -0.63 2.72
CA GLN A 49 -12.48 -1.19 1.73
C GLN A 49 -12.55 -2.73 1.73
N THR A 50 -11.43 -3.39 2.05
CA THR A 50 -11.37 -4.86 2.14
C THR A 50 -11.69 -5.34 3.55
N VAL A 51 -11.19 -4.63 4.57
CA VAL A 51 -11.37 -4.96 5.98
C VAL A 51 -11.65 -3.66 6.76
N PRO A 52 -12.93 -3.24 6.90
CA PRO A 52 -13.29 -1.95 7.49
C PRO A 52 -12.83 -1.76 8.94
N SER A 53 -12.71 -2.85 9.69
CA SER A 53 -12.26 -2.83 11.09
C SER A 53 -10.76 -2.63 11.27
N ALA A 54 -9.96 -2.72 10.20
CA ALA A 54 -8.51 -2.66 10.28
C ALA A 54 -7.90 -1.84 9.12
N PRO A 55 -8.29 -0.58 8.90
CA PRO A 55 -7.70 0.28 7.87
C PRO A 55 -6.21 0.52 8.15
N TYR A 56 -5.44 0.92 7.14
CA TYR A 56 -4.03 1.28 7.33
C TYR A 56 -3.86 2.41 8.36
N THR A 57 -2.90 2.30 9.28
CA THR A 57 -2.65 3.29 10.35
C THR A 57 -1.23 3.84 10.40
N GLY A 58 -0.40 3.57 9.40
CA GLY A 58 0.96 4.11 9.33
C GLY A 58 1.07 5.51 8.74
N LEU A 59 2.27 5.87 8.28
CA LEU A 59 2.64 7.20 7.78
C LEU A 59 2.99 7.23 6.27
N HIS A 60 2.90 6.11 5.57
CA HIS A 60 3.07 6.07 4.13
C HIS A 60 1.98 6.91 3.45
N SER A 61 2.35 7.58 2.36
CA SER A 61 1.41 8.33 1.54
C SER A 61 0.29 7.43 1.02
N GLY A 62 -0.93 7.94 1.02
CA GLY A 62 -2.14 7.20 0.62
C GLY A 62 -2.36 7.07 -0.89
N ASP A 63 -1.36 7.43 -1.70
CA ASP A 63 -1.43 7.43 -3.18
C ASP A 63 -0.74 6.23 -3.83
N LEU A 64 -0.19 5.30 -3.04
CA LEU A 64 0.32 4.04 -3.57
C LEU A 64 -0.83 3.17 -4.10
N SER A 65 -0.60 2.55 -5.26
CA SER A 65 -1.50 1.56 -5.84
C SER A 65 -0.69 0.38 -6.39
N ALA A 66 -1.38 -0.74 -6.62
CA ALA A 66 -0.78 -1.94 -7.18
C ALA A 66 -1.62 -2.48 -8.34
N ASN A 67 -0.96 -3.06 -9.33
CA ASN A 67 -1.57 -3.84 -10.39
C ASN A 67 -0.97 -5.25 -10.35
N LEU A 68 -1.84 -6.26 -10.42
CA LEU A 68 -1.47 -7.67 -10.51
C LEU A 68 -1.92 -8.19 -11.88
N ALA A 69 -0.94 -8.53 -12.71
CA ALA A 69 -1.14 -9.13 -14.01
C ALA A 69 -0.87 -10.64 -13.94
N LEU A 70 -1.74 -11.42 -14.58
CA LEU A 70 -1.59 -12.85 -14.77
C LEU A 70 -1.44 -13.14 -16.27
N GLU A 71 -0.46 -13.96 -16.63
CA GLU A 71 -0.24 -14.47 -17.99
C GLU A 71 -0.12 -15.99 -17.94
N GLU A 72 -0.95 -16.71 -18.69
CA GLU A 72 -0.84 -18.16 -18.85
C GLU A 72 0.47 -18.52 -19.56
N LEU A 73 1.13 -19.59 -19.11
CA LEU A 73 2.37 -20.11 -19.68
C LEU A 73 2.11 -21.35 -20.54
N GLU A 74 2.99 -21.61 -21.51
CA GLU A 74 2.86 -22.76 -22.43
C GLU A 74 2.89 -24.13 -21.71
N ASP A 75 3.48 -24.20 -20.52
CA ASP A 75 3.53 -25.40 -19.69
C ASP A 75 2.28 -25.59 -18.79
N GLY A 76 1.31 -24.70 -18.89
CA GLY A 76 0.07 -24.70 -18.12
C GLY A 76 0.18 -23.98 -16.76
N GLY A 77 1.35 -23.44 -16.41
CA GLY A 77 1.52 -22.57 -15.26
C GLY A 77 1.04 -21.14 -15.53
N THR A 78 1.29 -20.25 -14.58
CA THR A 78 0.96 -18.82 -14.71
C THR A 78 2.13 -17.95 -14.26
N ARG A 79 2.42 -16.90 -15.03
CA ARG A 79 3.28 -15.79 -14.59
C ARG A 79 2.43 -14.74 -13.89
N ILE A 80 2.83 -14.41 -12.68
CA ILE A 80 2.28 -13.32 -11.89
C ILE A 80 3.26 -12.15 -11.95
N THR A 81 2.81 -11.01 -12.47
CA THR A 81 3.57 -9.76 -12.45
C THR A 81 2.87 -8.75 -11.56
N VAL A 82 3.57 -8.24 -10.56
CA VAL A 82 3.07 -7.17 -9.70
C VAL A 82 3.79 -5.88 -10.06
N THR A 83 3.01 -4.83 -10.30
CA THR A 83 3.49 -3.47 -10.52
C THR A 83 3.00 -2.57 -9.40
N LEU A 84 3.93 -1.95 -8.67
CA LEU A 84 3.62 -0.93 -7.66
C LEU A 84 3.85 0.46 -8.26
N MET A 85 2.94 1.39 -8.00
CA MET A 85 3.02 2.78 -8.44
C MET A 85 3.10 3.71 -7.23
N ASN A 86 3.82 4.83 -7.38
CA ASN A 86 4.10 5.80 -6.31
C ASN A 86 4.87 5.17 -5.12
N THR A 87 5.87 4.35 -5.43
CA THR A 87 6.79 3.80 -4.43
C THR A 87 7.75 4.86 -3.91
N MET A 88 8.17 4.71 -2.65
CA MET A 88 9.25 5.49 -2.05
C MET A 88 10.61 4.99 -2.55
N ASP A 89 11.51 5.91 -2.89
CA ASP A 89 12.84 5.57 -3.37
C ASP A 89 13.68 4.87 -2.30
N GLY A 90 14.33 3.76 -2.67
CA GLY A 90 15.21 2.99 -1.78
C GLY A 90 14.51 2.07 -0.77
N GLU A 91 13.19 2.23 -0.56
CA GLU A 91 12.42 1.42 0.36
C GLU A 91 12.06 0.04 -0.22
N THR A 92 12.08 -1.01 0.61
CA THR A 92 11.81 -2.38 0.14
C THR A 92 10.40 -2.84 0.52
N TYR A 93 9.55 -2.95 -0.49
CA TYR A 93 8.19 -3.45 -0.38
C TYR A 93 8.19 -4.96 -0.40
N ARG A 94 7.36 -5.55 0.46
CA ARG A 94 7.16 -7.00 0.56
C ARG A 94 5.78 -7.33 0.06
N ILE A 95 5.72 -8.24 -0.91
CA ILE A 95 4.55 -8.52 -1.72
C ILE A 95 4.31 -10.02 -1.64
N HIS A 96 3.10 -10.45 -1.28
CA HIS A 96 2.79 -11.87 -1.25
C HIS A 96 1.30 -12.18 -1.31
N ALA A 97 1.02 -13.45 -1.57
CA ALA A 97 -0.29 -14.05 -1.41
C ALA A 97 -0.44 -14.70 -0.01
N HIS A 98 -1.66 -14.76 0.49
CA HIS A 98 -2.06 -15.60 1.62
C HIS A 98 -3.24 -16.48 1.20
N ASP A 99 -3.28 -17.72 1.70
CA ASP A 99 -4.45 -18.57 1.54
C ASP A 99 -5.59 -18.10 2.44
N ALA A 100 -6.82 -18.10 1.92
CA ALA A 100 -8.00 -17.81 2.74
C ALA A 100 -8.13 -18.83 3.88
N ALA A 101 -8.63 -18.35 5.02
CA ALA A 101 -8.86 -19.17 6.20
C ALA A 101 -10.07 -18.65 6.97
N ASP A 102 -10.71 -19.53 7.74
CA ASP A 102 -11.76 -19.12 8.66
C ASP A 102 -11.15 -18.30 9.80
N ALA A 103 -11.55 -17.03 9.91
CA ALA A 103 -11.10 -16.11 10.96
C ALA A 103 -11.33 -16.63 12.38
N SER A 104 -12.31 -17.52 12.61
CA SER A 104 -12.52 -18.13 13.93
C SER A 104 -11.45 -19.16 14.30
N THR A 105 -10.63 -19.58 13.34
CA THR A 105 -9.60 -20.61 13.49
C THR A 105 -8.18 -20.05 13.43
N THR A 106 -7.99 -18.84 12.91
CA THR A 106 -6.68 -18.18 12.85
C THR A 106 -6.32 -17.58 14.21
N PRO A 107 -5.02 -17.57 14.59
CA PRO A 107 -4.60 -17.08 15.90
C PRO A 107 -5.00 -15.63 16.18
N ASN A 108 -4.98 -14.76 15.16
CA ASN A 108 -5.27 -13.34 15.30
C ASN A 108 -6.60 -12.91 14.67
N GLY A 109 -7.47 -13.86 14.29
CA GLY A 109 -8.77 -13.52 13.71
C GLY A 109 -8.71 -13.01 12.27
N THR A 110 -7.57 -13.17 11.58
CA THR A 110 -7.41 -12.81 10.17
C THR A 110 -8.23 -13.73 9.27
N PRO A 111 -8.78 -13.26 8.14
CA PRO A 111 -9.52 -14.09 7.18
C PRO A 111 -8.61 -14.94 6.27
N TYR A 112 -7.35 -15.13 6.68
CA TYR A 112 -6.31 -15.79 5.89
C TYR A 112 -5.27 -16.44 6.81
N SER A 113 -4.58 -17.46 6.30
CA SER A 113 -3.41 -18.04 6.94
C SER A 113 -2.28 -17.02 7.02
N GLU A 114 -1.85 -16.65 8.22
CA GLU A 114 -0.86 -15.59 8.44
C GLU A 114 0.55 -15.94 7.90
N SER A 115 0.76 -17.15 7.40
CA SER A 115 1.98 -17.51 6.65
C SER A 115 1.77 -17.22 5.15
N PRO A 116 2.66 -16.46 4.49
CA PRO A 116 2.57 -16.24 3.04
C PRO A 116 2.60 -17.55 2.25
N ASN A 117 1.78 -17.66 1.21
CA ASN A 117 1.83 -18.76 0.27
C ASN A 117 2.89 -18.48 -0.81
N VAL A 118 4.10 -19.00 -0.55
CA VAL A 118 5.27 -18.81 -1.43
C VAL A 118 5.14 -19.52 -2.77
N ASP A 119 4.31 -20.57 -2.86
CA ASP A 119 4.08 -21.32 -4.10
C ASP A 119 3.23 -20.51 -5.10
N ILE A 120 2.45 -19.54 -4.59
CA ILE A 120 1.69 -18.59 -5.40
C ILE A 120 2.49 -17.30 -5.61
N LEU A 121 2.81 -16.57 -4.53
CA LEU A 121 3.52 -15.30 -4.65
C LEU A 121 4.22 -14.93 -3.34
N ALA A 122 5.54 -14.75 -3.38
CA ALA A 122 6.29 -14.10 -2.31
C ALA A 122 7.55 -13.41 -2.87
N GLN A 123 7.47 -12.08 -3.00
CA GLN A 123 8.49 -11.27 -3.63
C GLN A 123 8.82 -10.02 -2.81
N ASN A 124 10.02 -9.50 -3.03
CA ASN A 124 10.41 -8.18 -2.55
C ASN A 124 10.76 -7.31 -3.76
N VAL A 125 10.44 -6.02 -3.68
CA VAL A 125 10.85 -5.05 -4.69
C VAL A 125 11.29 -3.76 -4.02
N THR A 126 12.42 -3.21 -4.46
CA THR A 126 12.91 -1.91 -3.98
C THR A 126 12.29 -0.80 -4.83
N GLY A 127 11.61 0.14 -4.18
CA GLY A 127 11.02 1.31 -4.81
C GLY A 127 12.07 2.25 -5.40
N ASN A 128 11.66 3.03 -6.39
CA ASN A 128 12.51 3.95 -7.15
C ASN A 128 11.98 5.40 -7.18
N GLY A 129 11.05 5.73 -6.27
CA GLY A 129 10.34 7.02 -6.26
C GLY A 129 9.16 7.09 -7.23
N GLY A 130 8.84 6.00 -7.95
CA GLY A 130 7.80 5.94 -8.96
C GLY A 130 7.24 4.52 -9.11
N THR A 131 7.37 3.96 -10.31
CA THR A 131 6.83 2.64 -10.66
C THR A 131 7.91 1.56 -10.68
N VAL A 132 7.63 0.42 -10.05
CA VAL A 132 8.48 -0.77 -10.05
C VAL A 132 7.65 -2.03 -10.28
N SER A 133 8.25 -3.05 -10.89
CA SER A 133 7.58 -4.32 -11.15
C SER A 133 8.46 -5.51 -10.76
N VAL A 134 7.84 -6.60 -10.33
CA VAL A 134 8.47 -7.89 -10.05
C VAL A 134 7.59 -9.01 -10.58
N SER A 135 8.17 -10.14 -10.97
CA SER A 135 7.41 -11.29 -11.50
C SER A 135 7.83 -12.60 -10.86
N GLN A 136 6.88 -13.53 -10.77
CA GLN A 136 7.07 -14.89 -10.28
C GLN A 136 6.22 -15.83 -11.13
N ASP A 137 6.77 -16.98 -11.51
CA ASP A 137 6.02 -18.05 -12.15
C ASP A 137 5.52 -19.03 -11.07
N THR A 138 4.32 -19.57 -11.25
CA THR A 138 3.72 -20.61 -10.40
C THR A 138 3.21 -21.76 -11.26
N ASP A 139 3.25 -22.98 -10.70
CA ASP A 139 2.70 -24.18 -11.34
C ASP A 139 1.15 -24.17 -11.36
N MET A 140 0.51 -23.24 -10.65
CA MET A 140 -0.96 -23.11 -10.67
C MET A 140 -1.44 -22.54 -12.01
N SER A 141 -2.50 -23.13 -12.56
CA SER A 141 -3.08 -22.70 -13.83
C SER A 141 -3.76 -21.34 -13.72
N PHE A 142 -3.89 -20.65 -14.85
CA PHE A 142 -4.55 -19.35 -14.93
C PHE A 142 -6.00 -19.43 -14.45
N ASP A 143 -6.71 -20.48 -14.88
CA ASP A 143 -8.10 -20.73 -14.49
C ASP A 143 -8.21 -21.01 -12.99
N ASP A 144 -7.29 -21.77 -12.40
CA ASP A 144 -7.28 -22.03 -10.96
C ASP A 144 -7.08 -20.73 -10.18
N LEU A 145 -6.12 -19.88 -10.55
CA LEU A 145 -5.86 -18.60 -9.87
C LEU A 145 -7.06 -17.64 -9.96
N THR A 146 -7.71 -17.56 -11.13
CA THR A 146 -8.76 -16.56 -11.39
C THR A 146 -10.17 -17.03 -10.98
N SER A 147 -10.38 -18.33 -10.79
CA SER A 147 -11.70 -18.88 -10.45
C SER A 147 -11.75 -19.62 -9.11
N SER A 148 -10.76 -20.44 -8.80
CA SER A 148 -10.82 -21.41 -7.69
C SER A 148 -9.98 -21.02 -6.48
N TYR A 149 -8.84 -20.35 -6.70
CA TYR A 149 -7.95 -19.92 -5.62
C TYR A 149 -8.62 -18.84 -4.79
N GLU A 150 -8.86 -19.15 -3.51
CA GLU A 150 -9.33 -18.22 -2.51
C GLU A 150 -8.14 -17.75 -1.68
N GLY A 151 -7.66 -16.55 -1.96
CA GLY A 151 -6.53 -15.96 -1.26
C GLY A 151 -6.59 -14.44 -1.20
N PHE A 152 -5.60 -13.86 -0.54
CA PHE A 152 -5.42 -12.42 -0.39
C PHE A 152 -4.09 -11.99 -0.99
N PHE A 153 -4.11 -10.90 -1.75
CA PHE A 153 -2.93 -10.18 -2.19
C PHE A 153 -2.58 -9.09 -1.18
N VAL A 154 -1.32 -9.01 -0.74
CA VAL A 154 -0.86 -8.08 0.29
C VAL A 154 0.42 -7.36 -0.14
N VAL A 155 0.49 -6.06 0.15
CA VAL A 155 1.71 -5.24 0.09
C VAL A 155 1.93 -4.57 1.46
N HIS A 156 3.07 -4.85 2.09
CA HIS A 156 3.44 -4.28 3.40
C HIS A 156 4.01 -2.87 3.26
N ASP A 157 3.80 -2.06 4.30
CA ASP A 157 4.47 -0.78 4.45
C ASP A 157 5.97 -0.97 4.75
N PRO A 158 6.89 -0.46 3.91
CA PRO A 158 8.32 -0.59 4.17
C PRO A 158 8.78 0.22 5.39
N LEU A 159 8.03 1.24 5.82
CA LEU A 159 8.36 2.08 6.97
C LEU A 159 8.01 1.43 8.32
N GLN A 160 7.40 0.25 8.29
CA GLN A 160 6.97 -0.48 9.48
C GLN A 160 7.64 -1.85 9.59
N PRO A 161 7.80 -2.39 10.82
CA PRO A 161 8.11 -3.80 10.99
C PRO A 161 7.05 -4.67 10.30
N ILE A 162 7.50 -5.74 9.64
CA ILE A 162 6.60 -6.71 9.01
C ILE A 162 5.72 -7.33 10.07
N ASN A 163 4.42 -7.40 9.81
CA ASN A 163 3.49 -8.15 10.64
C ASN A 163 2.38 -8.74 9.79
N THR A 164 2.39 -10.06 9.56
CA THR A 164 1.35 -10.72 8.75
C THR A 164 0.03 -10.96 9.51
N ALA A 165 0.00 -10.67 10.81
CA ALA A 165 -1.19 -10.77 11.64
C ALA A 165 -1.91 -9.42 11.82
N ASP A 166 -1.26 -8.30 11.50
CA ASP A 166 -1.81 -6.95 11.70
C ASP A 166 -2.06 -6.26 10.37
N ILE A 167 -3.31 -6.34 9.92
CA ILE A 167 -3.79 -5.76 8.66
C ILE A 167 -3.62 -4.24 8.62
N THR A 168 -3.55 -3.56 9.77
CA THR A 168 -3.38 -2.10 9.82
C THR A 168 -1.99 -1.63 9.34
N THR A 169 -1.06 -2.58 9.14
CA THR A 169 0.28 -2.33 8.59
C THR A 169 0.34 -2.44 7.06
N TYR A 170 -0.74 -2.87 6.41
CA TYR A 170 -0.76 -3.13 4.96
C TYR A 170 -1.11 -1.88 4.18
N LEU A 171 -0.30 -1.58 3.15
CA LEU A 171 -0.62 -0.52 2.19
C LEU A 171 -1.69 -0.97 1.20
N VAL A 172 -1.67 -2.26 0.83
CA VAL A 172 -2.64 -2.87 -0.09
C VAL A 172 -3.05 -4.23 0.48
N VAL A 173 -4.35 -4.49 0.49
CA VAL A 173 -4.93 -5.80 0.79
C VAL A 173 -6.22 -5.98 0.00
N GLY A 174 -6.39 -7.15 -0.63
CA GLY A 174 -7.59 -7.47 -1.42
C GLY A 174 -7.63 -8.94 -1.80
N SER A 175 -8.77 -9.44 -2.26
CA SER A 175 -8.86 -10.81 -2.77
C SER A 175 -7.91 -11.01 -3.96
N PHE A 176 -7.16 -12.10 -3.97
CA PHE A 176 -6.15 -12.39 -4.97
C PHE A 176 -6.79 -12.61 -6.35
N ALA A 177 -6.27 -11.95 -7.39
CA ALA A 177 -6.74 -12.07 -8.77
C ALA A 177 -8.28 -11.93 -8.91
N ARG A 178 -8.87 -10.96 -8.22
CA ARG A 178 -10.29 -10.59 -8.34
C ARG A 178 -10.43 -9.09 -8.54
N MET A 179 -11.49 -8.69 -9.23
CA MET A 179 -11.85 -7.28 -9.35
C MET A 179 -12.19 -6.70 -7.97
N GLN A 180 -11.54 -5.61 -7.59
CA GLN A 180 -11.79 -4.93 -6.33
C GLN A 180 -12.85 -3.85 -6.50
N SER A 181 -13.64 -3.58 -5.45
CA SER A 181 -14.41 -2.34 -5.39
C SER A 181 -13.45 -1.17 -5.19
N ASN A 182 -13.20 -0.40 -6.25
CA ASN A 182 -12.31 0.74 -6.18
C ASN A 182 -13.06 1.99 -5.68
N THR A 183 -13.33 2.01 -4.37
CA THR A 183 -13.95 3.17 -3.71
C THR A 183 -12.92 4.30 -3.63
N THR A 184 -13.26 5.45 -4.21
CA THR A 184 -12.46 6.66 -4.02
C THR A 184 -12.85 7.29 -2.69
N TYR A 185 -11.90 7.37 -1.77
CA TYR A 185 -12.05 8.05 -0.49
C TYR A 185 -11.54 9.48 -0.58
N GLU A 186 -12.23 10.41 0.05
CA GLU A 186 -11.80 11.80 0.10
C GLU A 186 -10.53 11.98 0.95
N SER A 187 -9.67 12.93 0.56
CA SER A 187 -8.47 13.28 1.32
C SER A 187 -8.17 14.76 1.21
N SER A 188 -7.66 15.37 2.27
CA SER A 188 -7.27 16.79 2.28
C SER A 188 -6.14 17.08 3.24
N ASP A 189 -5.26 17.98 2.79
CA ASP A 189 -4.10 18.44 3.53
C ASP A 189 -4.29 19.87 4.04
N PHE A 190 -3.91 20.08 5.30
CA PHE A 190 -3.99 21.37 5.99
C PHE A 190 -2.60 21.67 6.57
N SER A 191 -2.08 22.86 6.29
CA SER A 191 -0.73 23.28 6.71
C SER A 191 -0.79 24.36 7.79
N TYR A 192 0.06 24.23 8.79
CA TYR A 192 0.13 25.10 9.96
C TYR A 192 1.55 25.66 10.09
N ALA A 193 1.63 26.98 10.14
CA ALA A 193 2.87 27.70 10.39
C ALA A 193 3.11 27.88 11.89
N PHE A 194 4.36 28.15 12.24
CA PHE A 194 4.77 28.51 13.59
C PHE A 194 3.88 29.63 14.18
N ASN A 195 3.54 29.49 15.46
CA ASN A 195 2.64 30.39 16.15
C ASN A 195 3.28 31.76 16.41
N THR A 196 2.98 32.71 15.52
CA THR A 196 3.38 34.12 15.63
C THR A 196 2.21 35.02 16.05
N GLY A 197 1.12 34.41 16.54
CA GLY A 197 -0.10 35.12 16.95
C GLY A 197 -1.15 35.23 15.85
N GLN A 198 -1.12 34.36 14.83
CA GLN A 198 -2.07 34.38 13.71
C GLN A 198 -3.52 34.08 14.12
N VAL A 199 -3.74 33.31 15.20
CA VAL A 199 -5.08 33.09 15.77
C VAL A 199 -5.50 34.29 16.63
N ALA A 200 -4.60 34.74 17.51
CA ALA A 200 -4.74 35.99 18.25
C ALA A 200 -3.35 36.48 18.66
N SER A 201 -3.11 37.80 18.56
CA SER A 201 -1.80 38.37 18.88
C SER A 201 -1.36 38.15 20.32
N ALA A 202 -2.33 38.07 21.26
CA ALA A 202 -2.06 37.77 22.67
C ALA A 202 -1.60 36.32 22.91
N PHE A 203 -1.77 35.44 21.93
CA PHE A 203 -1.38 34.03 21.99
C PHE A 203 -0.12 33.73 21.20
N ALA A 204 0.60 34.75 20.72
CA ALA A 204 1.88 34.55 20.05
C ALA A 204 2.83 33.77 20.96
N TYR A 205 3.56 32.82 20.36
CA TYR A 205 4.49 31.98 21.11
C TYR A 205 5.55 32.83 21.83
N ALA A 206 5.81 32.50 23.09
CA ALA A 206 6.78 33.14 23.96
C ALA A 206 7.75 32.10 24.53
N GLY A 207 8.84 31.84 23.81
CA GLY A 207 9.89 30.93 24.27
C GLY A 207 11.11 30.92 23.35
N SER A 208 11.93 29.88 23.47
CA SER A 208 13.22 29.77 22.75
C SER A 208 13.21 28.79 21.59
N HIS A 209 12.09 28.15 21.27
CA HIS A 209 11.98 27.24 20.13
C HIS A 209 12.19 28.01 18.82
N SER A 210 12.89 27.39 17.87
CA SER A 210 13.08 27.96 16.54
C SER A 210 11.75 28.11 15.80
N SER A 211 11.59 29.18 15.03
CA SER A 211 10.36 29.51 14.31
C SER A 211 10.27 28.87 12.92
N ASP A 212 11.16 27.94 12.59
CA ASP A 212 11.18 27.18 11.35
C ASP A 212 10.41 25.85 11.42
N LEU A 213 9.82 25.53 12.58
CA LEU A 213 8.91 24.40 12.74
C LEU A 213 7.58 24.66 12.01
N GLY A 214 7.11 23.64 11.30
CA GLY A 214 5.79 23.61 10.66
C GLY A 214 5.07 22.32 11.00
N ALA A 215 3.76 22.28 10.72
CA ALA A 215 2.99 21.05 10.85
C ALA A 215 1.98 20.91 9.72
N ARG A 216 1.60 19.67 9.44
CA ARG A 216 0.57 19.32 8.47
C ARG A 216 -0.39 18.29 9.07
N ILE A 217 -1.65 18.43 8.72
CA ILE A 217 -2.68 17.42 8.98
C ILE A 217 -3.19 16.93 7.63
N ASN A 218 -3.12 15.63 7.38
CA ASN A 218 -3.90 14.98 6.35
C ASN A 218 -5.13 14.33 7.00
N VAL A 219 -6.32 14.61 6.47
CA VAL A 219 -7.56 13.92 6.84
C VAL A 219 -7.99 13.08 5.65
N THR A 220 -8.03 11.77 5.82
CA THR A 220 -8.45 10.82 4.78
C THR A 220 -9.68 10.07 5.26
N GLU A 221 -10.71 10.02 4.41
CA GLU A 221 -11.91 9.22 4.62
C GLU A 221 -11.56 7.71 4.63
N LEU A 222 -12.25 6.96 5.48
CA LEU A 222 -12.11 5.51 5.59
C LEU A 222 -13.48 4.85 5.40
N ALA A 223 -13.46 3.52 5.21
CA ALA A 223 -14.67 2.70 5.33
C ALA A 223 -15.39 2.94 6.68
N ASP A 224 -16.68 2.57 6.74
CA ASP A 224 -17.55 2.75 7.90
C ASP A 224 -17.71 4.21 8.37
N ASN A 225 -17.58 5.18 7.46
CA ASN A 225 -17.79 6.60 7.72
C ASN A 225 -16.84 7.14 8.81
N LYS A 226 -15.59 6.65 8.82
CA LYS A 226 -14.52 7.06 9.73
C LYS A 226 -13.49 7.92 9.00
N SER A 227 -12.49 8.41 9.74
CA SER A 227 -11.37 9.14 9.15
C SER A 227 -10.04 8.75 9.76
N ARG A 228 -8.99 8.73 8.94
CA ARG A 228 -7.60 8.75 9.40
C ARG A 228 -7.13 10.19 9.44
N ILE A 229 -6.69 10.63 10.61
CA ILE A 229 -5.97 11.88 10.82
C ILE A 229 -4.49 11.55 10.92
N THR A 230 -3.69 12.03 9.97
CA THR A 230 -2.23 11.92 9.99
C THR A 230 -1.64 13.29 10.26
N VAL A 231 -0.93 13.41 11.38
CA VAL A 231 -0.22 14.64 11.75
C VAL A 231 1.27 14.46 11.48
N MET A 232 1.86 15.42 10.77
CA MET A 232 3.29 15.52 10.51
C MET A 232 3.84 16.83 11.07
N ILE A 233 4.96 16.79 11.77
CA ILE A 233 5.70 17.93 12.30
C ILE A 233 7.01 18.00 11.54
N ASP A 234 7.20 19.08 10.78
CA ASP A 234 8.38 19.34 9.97
C ASP A 234 9.41 20.15 10.78
N ASN A 235 10.70 19.87 10.59
CA ASN A 235 11.81 20.46 11.37
C ASN A 235 11.69 20.21 12.88
N SER A 236 11.27 19.00 13.26
CA SER A 236 11.18 18.57 14.65
C SER A 236 12.58 18.39 15.28
N MET A 237 12.72 18.71 16.57
CA MET A 237 13.96 18.47 17.31
C MET A 237 14.13 16.98 17.63
N GLU A 238 15.29 16.40 17.30
CA GLU A 238 15.65 15.01 17.61
C GLU A 238 15.46 14.69 19.11
N GLY A 239 14.72 13.61 19.38
CA GLY A 239 14.50 13.07 20.72
C GLY A 239 13.55 13.87 21.61
N GLN A 240 13.02 15.00 21.14
CA GLN A 240 12.04 15.80 21.88
C GLN A 240 10.62 15.29 21.67
N THR A 241 9.76 15.43 22.69
CA THR A 241 8.36 14.96 22.61
C THR A 241 7.40 16.14 22.47
N TYR A 242 6.78 16.25 21.30
CA TYR A 242 5.77 17.24 20.97
C TYR A 242 4.39 16.70 21.37
N HIS A 243 3.82 17.23 22.45
CA HIS A 243 2.44 16.93 22.83
C HIS A 243 1.50 17.60 21.84
N THR A 244 0.73 16.79 21.12
CA THR A 244 -0.04 17.25 19.96
C THR A 244 -1.50 16.81 20.11
N HIS A 245 -2.44 17.74 19.97
CA HIS A 245 -3.85 17.43 20.16
C HIS A 245 -4.80 18.47 19.57
N ALA A 246 -6.06 18.05 19.45
CA ALA A 246 -7.20 18.91 19.18
C ALA A 246 -7.83 19.44 20.47
N HIS A 247 -8.49 20.60 20.40
CA HIS A 247 -9.38 21.13 21.42
C HIS A 247 -10.72 21.54 20.81
N ASP A 248 -11.81 21.35 21.54
CA ASP A 248 -13.13 21.83 21.10
C ASP A 248 -13.23 23.34 21.26
N MET A 249 -13.81 24.03 20.29
CA MET A 249 -14.09 25.47 20.40
C MET A 249 -15.04 25.74 21.57
N ALA A 250 -14.77 26.81 22.31
CA ALA A 250 -15.57 27.25 23.44
C ALA A 250 -15.68 28.78 23.45
N ASP A 251 -16.68 29.31 24.17
CA ASP A 251 -16.81 30.75 24.38
C ASP A 251 -15.75 31.21 25.41
N PRO A 252 -14.83 32.13 25.06
CA PRO A 252 -13.84 32.68 25.98
C PRO A 252 -14.41 33.24 27.28
N THR A 253 -15.66 33.70 27.28
CA THR A 253 -16.30 34.24 28.49
C THR A 253 -16.70 33.14 29.49
N THR A 254 -16.70 31.89 29.05
CA THR A 254 -17.09 30.71 29.85
C THR A 254 -15.90 29.84 30.23
N THR A 255 -14.75 29.99 29.57
CA THR A 255 -13.54 29.23 29.89
C THR A 255 -12.81 29.85 31.09
N PRO A 256 -12.16 29.06 31.96
CA PRO A 256 -11.51 29.57 33.16
C PRO A 256 -10.41 30.60 32.87
N ASN A 257 -9.72 30.49 31.73
CA ASN A 257 -8.58 31.34 31.38
C ASN A 257 -8.82 32.22 30.15
N GLY A 258 -10.07 32.36 29.68
CA GLY A 258 -10.39 33.20 28.53
C GLY A 258 -9.92 32.65 27.18
N THR A 259 -9.57 31.36 27.14
CA THR A 259 -9.18 30.64 25.93
C THR A 259 -10.41 30.42 25.02
N PRO A 260 -10.27 30.46 23.69
CA PRO A 260 -11.38 30.22 22.75
C PRO A 260 -11.71 28.72 22.58
N TYR A 261 -11.25 27.87 23.50
CA TYR A 261 -11.39 26.43 23.42
C TYR A 261 -11.49 25.80 24.81
N ASN A 262 -12.07 24.60 24.88
CA ASN A 262 -12.05 23.78 26.09
C ASN A 262 -10.62 23.28 26.33
N GLU A 263 -10.05 23.61 27.48
CA GLU A 263 -8.66 23.32 27.84
C GLU A 263 -8.40 21.81 28.08
N SER A 264 -9.43 20.97 28.03
CA SER A 264 -9.26 19.51 27.94
C SER A 264 -9.07 19.08 26.48
N PRO A 265 -8.00 18.35 26.12
CA PRO A 265 -7.82 17.83 24.77
C PRO A 265 -8.97 16.92 24.32
N ASN A 266 -9.40 17.06 23.07
CA ASN A 266 -10.38 16.16 22.45
C ASN A 266 -9.69 14.97 21.80
N ALA A 267 -9.55 13.88 22.57
CA ALA A 267 -8.95 12.63 22.12
C ALA A 267 -9.80 11.86 21.09
N MET A 268 -11.07 12.22 20.87
CA MET A 268 -11.88 11.61 19.79
C MET A 268 -11.49 12.14 18.41
N VAL A 269 -10.88 13.32 18.36
CA VAL A 269 -10.33 13.89 17.12
C VAL A 269 -8.87 13.53 16.99
N PHE A 270 -8.01 14.04 17.88
CA PHE A 270 -6.59 13.68 17.90
C PHE A 270 -5.99 14.06 19.26
N ALA A 271 -5.32 13.12 19.92
CA ALA A 271 -4.46 13.43 21.06
C ALA A 271 -3.34 12.40 21.15
N SER A 272 -2.10 12.80 20.84
CA SER A 272 -0.95 11.92 20.92
C SER A 272 0.36 12.69 21.02
N PRO A 273 1.36 12.18 21.76
CA PRO A 273 2.72 12.68 21.68
C PRO A 273 3.37 12.25 20.35
N ILE A 274 4.19 13.13 19.77
CA ILE A 274 5.00 12.84 18.58
C ILE A 274 6.46 13.07 18.97
N VAL A 275 7.30 12.05 18.81
CA VAL A 275 8.74 12.14 19.12
C VAL A 275 9.45 12.66 17.87
N GLY A 276 10.12 13.80 18.00
CA GLY A 276 10.91 14.40 16.93
C GLY A 276 12.15 13.57 16.59
N ASN A 277 12.52 13.61 15.32
CA ASN A 277 13.60 12.80 14.73
C ASN A 277 14.62 13.65 13.95
N GLY A 278 14.70 14.96 14.26
CA GLY A 278 15.59 15.89 13.57
C GLY A 278 15.10 16.33 12.18
N GLY A 279 14.00 15.75 11.67
CA GLY A 279 13.37 16.09 10.41
C GLY A 279 11.86 16.12 10.54
N THR A 280 11.16 15.37 9.69
CA THR A 280 9.71 15.21 9.78
C THR A 280 9.35 13.99 10.64
N ALA A 281 8.61 14.24 11.71
CA ALA A 281 8.05 13.21 12.58
C ALA A 281 6.53 13.22 12.50
N GLY A 282 5.85 12.08 12.72
CA GLY A 282 4.40 12.06 12.60
C GLY A 282 3.71 10.95 13.35
N LYS A 283 2.38 11.03 13.35
CA LYS A 283 1.49 10.05 13.95
C LYS A 283 0.15 10.05 13.23
N SER A 284 -0.37 8.86 12.97
CA SER A 284 -1.73 8.66 12.47
C SER A 284 -2.65 8.20 13.61
N PHE A 285 -3.92 8.59 13.50
CA PHE A 285 -5.00 8.22 14.41
C PHE A 285 -6.28 7.98 13.61
N VAL A 286 -7.04 6.95 13.96
CA VAL A 286 -8.35 6.68 13.35
C VAL A 286 -9.42 7.26 14.27
N SER A 287 -10.13 8.26 13.76
CA SER A 287 -11.29 8.85 14.43
C SER A 287 -12.57 8.15 13.97
N ASP A 288 -13.51 7.96 14.89
CA ASP A 288 -14.87 7.52 14.57
C ASP A 288 -15.70 8.64 13.92
N MET A 289 -15.17 9.86 13.82
CA MET A 289 -15.79 10.95 13.06
C MET A 289 -15.52 10.78 11.57
N SER A 290 -16.54 11.08 10.76
CA SER A 290 -16.43 11.08 9.31
C SER A 290 -15.56 12.20 8.76
N TYR A 291 -15.13 12.06 7.51
CA TYR A 291 -14.31 13.06 6.84
C TYR A 291 -15.00 14.42 6.84
N THR A 292 -16.28 14.47 6.46
CA THR A 292 -17.07 15.71 6.46
C THR A 292 -17.25 16.28 7.88
N GLU A 293 -17.43 15.43 8.89
CA GLU A 293 -17.50 15.89 10.27
C GLU A 293 -16.21 16.60 10.70
N ILE A 294 -15.03 16.10 10.32
CA ILE A 294 -13.75 16.72 10.67
C ILE A 294 -13.48 17.98 9.83
N THR A 295 -13.61 17.89 8.51
CA THR A 295 -13.19 18.96 7.59
C THR A 295 -14.19 20.10 7.44
N THR A 296 -15.46 19.87 7.82
CA THR A 296 -16.53 20.87 7.66
C THR A 296 -17.21 21.24 8.97
N ASN A 297 -17.58 20.26 9.80
CA ASN A 297 -18.45 20.51 10.95
C ASN A 297 -17.70 20.71 12.27
N TYR A 298 -16.53 20.09 12.42
CA TYR A 298 -15.73 20.17 13.63
C TYR A 298 -15.16 21.58 13.76
N ASN A 299 -15.50 22.23 14.85
CA ASN A 299 -14.98 23.53 15.22
C ASN A 299 -14.07 23.36 16.43
N GLY A 300 -12.78 23.43 16.18
CA GLY A 300 -11.77 23.20 17.20
C GLY A 300 -10.43 23.80 16.81
N PHE A 301 -9.45 23.62 17.70
CA PHE A 301 -8.09 24.10 17.52
C PHE A 301 -7.11 22.95 17.47
N PHE A 302 -6.13 23.05 16.57
CA PHE A 302 -4.97 22.19 16.53
C PHE A 302 -3.82 22.84 17.32
N VAL A 303 -3.24 22.08 18.25
CA VAL A 303 -2.20 22.55 19.15
C VAL A 303 -1.01 21.60 19.15
N ILE A 304 0.19 22.18 19.06
CA ILE A 304 1.46 21.51 19.36
C ILE A 304 2.18 22.32 20.44
N HIS A 305 2.50 21.66 21.54
CA HIS A 305 3.25 22.26 22.66
C HIS A 305 4.74 22.32 22.35
N ASP A 306 5.41 23.37 22.83
CA ASP A 306 6.86 23.42 22.86
C ASP A 306 7.43 22.32 23.78
N PRO A 307 8.25 21.38 23.28
CA PRO A 307 8.85 20.34 24.11
C PRO A 307 9.88 20.90 25.13
N LEU A 308 10.34 22.14 24.97
CA LEU A 308 11.30 22.78 25.87
C LEU A 308 10.64 23.48 27.07
N GLN A 309 9.31 23.50 27.12
CA GLN A 309 8.53 24.16 28.16
C GLN A 309 7.65 23.16 28.93
N GLY A 310 7.15 23.60 30.09
CA GLY A 310 6.14 22.83 30.83
C GLY A 310 4.83 22.79 30.05
N ILE A 311 4.21 21.60 29.96
CA ILE A 311 2.95 21.40 29.25
C ILE A 311 1.82 22.10 30.00
N THR A 312 1.02 22.89 29.29
CA THR A 312 -0.13 23.60 29.85
C THR A 312 -1.20 23.85 28.79
N THR A 313 -2.45 23.52 29.07
CA THR A 313 -3.55 23.80 28.14
C THR A 313 -4.22 25.16 28.37
N VAL A 314 -3.74 25.91 29.37
CA VAL A 314 -4.33 27.19 29.79
C VAL A 314 -3.55 28.43 29.34
N ASP A 315 -2.31 28.24 28.88
CA ASP A 315 -1.44 29.32 28.40
C ASP A 315 -1.05 29.07 26.93
N PRO A 316 -1.76 29.70 25.98
CA PRO A 316 -1.50 29.56 24.55
C PRO A 316 -0.11 30.03 24.10
N THR A 317 0.57 30.86 24.89
CA THR A 317 1.90 31.38 24.53
C THR A 317 2.98 30.29 24.57
N THR A 318 2.67 29.12 25.11
CA THR A 318 3.57 27.95 25.11
C THR A 318 3.47 27.09 23.85
N TYR A 319 2.52 27.39 22.94
CA TYR A 319 2.28 26.57 21.77
C TYR A 319 3.13 27.02 20.59
N VAL A 320 3.94 26.11 20.06
CA VAL A 320 4.69 26.33 18.82
C VAL A 320 3.78 26.30 17.59
N ILE A 321 2.66 25.57 17.66
CA ILE A 321 1.60 25.60 16.65
C ILE A 321 0.26 25.80 17.34
N LEU A 322 -0.50 26.77 16.83
CA LEU A 322 -1.89 27.03 17.18
C LEU A 322 -2.65 27.44 15.92
N GLY A 323 -3.69 26.68 15.56
CA GLY A 323 -4.51 26.94 14.39
C GLY A 323 -5.91 26.35 14.53
N VAL A 324 -6.82 26.70 13.61
CA VAL A 324 -8.14 26.06 13.54
C VAL A 324 -7.98 24.67 12.95
N PHE A 325 -8.55 23.66 13.59
CA PHE A 325 -8.34 22.26 13.20
C PHE A 325 -8.95 21.97 11.81
N ALA A 326 -8.12 21.44 10.92
CA ALA A 326 -8.45 21.06 9.54
C ALA A 326 -9.12 22.19 8.74
N ARG A 327 -8.54 23.41 8.75
CA ARG A 327 -9.01 24.58 7.98
C ARG A 327 -7.87 25.32 7.30
#